data_AF-X0GUK1-F1
#
_entry.id   AF-X0GUK1-F1
#
_cell.length_a   1.000
_cell.length_b   1.000
_cell.length_c   1.000
_cell.angle_alpha   90.00
_cell.angle_beta   90.00
_cell.angle_gamma   90.00
#
_symmetry.space_group_name_H-M   'P 1'
#
loop_
_entity.id
_entity.type
_entity.pdbx_description
1 polymer ?
#
loop_
_entity_poly.entity_id
_entity_poly.type
_entity_poly.pdbx_seq_one_letter_code
_entity_poly.pdbx_strand_id
1 'polypeptide(L)'
;MQAAKPQYQHSIPQFILRNFDHPFVCPYTPNNSSKCKKRHHEKGKHPGDRVVDCLQLLPDGFKIEELSIRRICSLNDMYTDRSSTAKFPRQLEVKFSRLESRASSIVRKIVESQEHGQSDVKLTRTQRNILRKFLLLLILRGSGPGSLKRVYGKTCN
;
A
#
# COMPACT_ATOMS: atom_id res chain seq x y z
N MET A 1 24.65 -20.05 3.52
CA MET A 1 23.33 -19.82 2.90
C MET A 1 23.23 -18.34 2.54
N GLN A 2 23.12 -17.98 1.26
CA GLN A 2 22.89 -16.57 0.89
C GLN A 2 21.53 -16.15 1.43
N ALA A 3 21.49 -15.10 2.26
CA ALA A 3 20.25 -14.49 2.68
C ALA A 3 19.53 -13.99 1.43
N ALA A 4 18.37 -14.57 1.11
CA ALA A 4 17.56 -14.11 -0.01
C ALA A 4 17.23 -12.62 0.18
N LYS A 5 17.31 -11.82 -0.90
CA LYS A 5 17.00 -10.39 -0.83
C LYS A 5 15.62 -10.19 -0.17
N PRO A 6 15.50 -9.23 0.76
CA PRO A 6 14.24 -9.00 1.47
C PRO A 6 13.15 -8.65 0.46
N GLN A 7 12.01 -9.31 0.57
CA GLN A 7 10.86 -9.00 -0.28
C GLN A 7 9.97 -7.99 0.45
N TYR A 8 9.91 -6.79 -0.12
CA TYR A 8 9.01 -5.73 0.35
C TYR A 8 7.58 -6.08 -0.07
N GLN A 9 6.72 -6.26 0.91
CA GLN A 9 5.28 -6.48 0.70
C GLN A 9 4.52 -5.40 1.45
N HIS A 10 3.52 -4.79 0.79
CA HIS A 10 2.70 -3.79 1.47
C HIS A 10 1.59 -4.45 2.27
N SER A 11 1.33 -3.88 3.44
CA SER A 11 0.23 -4.28 4.29
C SER A 11 -1.12 -3.83 3.79
N ILE A 12 -1.13 -2.65 3.17
CA ILE A 12 -2.22 -2.15 2.35
C ILE A 12 -1.72 -2.15 0.89
N PRO A 13 -2.35 -2.91 -0.02
CA PRO A 13 -1.98 -2.95 -1.42
C PRO A 13 -1.82 -1.56 -2.05
N GLN A 14 -0.69 -1.31 -2.71
CA GLN A 14 -0.37 0.03 -3.22
C GLN A 14 -1.42 0.57 -4.20
N PHE A 15 -2.05 -0.30 -4.99
CA PHE A 15 -3.06 0.13 -5.96
C PHE A 15 -4.29 0.75 -5.30
N ILE A 16 -4.55 0.44 -4.02
CA ILE A 16 -5.62 1.09 -3.25
C ILE A 16 -5.16 2.50 -2.85
N LEU A 17 -3.93 2.63 -2.35
CA LEU A 17 -3.37 3.92 -1.92
C LEU A 17 -3.22 4.90 -3.08
N ARG A 18 -2.91 4.42 -4.29
CA ARG A 18 -2.80 5.24 -5.49
C ARG A 18 -4.09 5.97 -5.86
N ASN A 19 -5.26 5.50 -5.42
CA ASN A 19 -6.52 6.20 -5.65
C ASN A 19 -6.67 7.47 -4.80
N PHE A 20 -5.83 7.65 -3.79
CA PHE A 20 -5.83 8.79 -2.86
C PHE A 20 -4.54 9.61 -2.96
N ASP A 21 -3.73 9.34 -3.98
CA ASP A 21 -2.43 9.98 -4.09
C ASP A 21 -2.48 11.37 -4.72
N HIS A 22 -1.44 12.13 -4.41
CA HIS A 22 -1.18 13.42 -5.04
C HIS A 22 0.33 13.58 -5.29
N PRO A 23 0.70 14.40 -6.29
CA PRO A 23 2.09 14.75 -6.50
C PRO A 23 2.59 15.58 -5.31
N PHE A 24 3.73 15.20 -4.75
CA PHE A 24 4.40 15.97 -3.70
C PHE A 24 4.82 17.34 -4.24
N VAL A 25 4.38 18.39 -3.54
CA VAL A 25 4.74 19.78 -3.83
C VAL A 25 5.78 20.24 -2.80
N CYS A 26 6.94 20.68 -3.29
CA CYS A 26 7.99 21.19 -2.42
C CYS A 26 7.52 22.51 -1.77
N PRO A 27 7.49 22.62 -0.42
CA PRO A 27 6.94 23.80 0.27
C PRO A 27 7.75 25.08 -0.04
N TYR A 28 9.02 24.93 -0.40
CA TYR A 28 9.91 26.04 -0.74
C TYR A 28 9.74 26.57 -2.18
N THR A 29 9.14 25.78 -3.08
CA THR A 29 8.92 26.17 -4.48
C THR A 29 7.58 25.60 -5.00
N PRO A 30 6.44 26.14 -4.55
CA PRO A 30 5.12 25.59 -4.89
C PRO A 30 4.82 25.63 -6.40
N ASN A 31 5.30 26.66 -7.10
CA ASN A 31 5.00 26.87 -8.52
C ASN A 31 6.04 26.27 -9.49
N ASN A 32 7.13 25.70 -8.97
CA ASN A 32 8.22 25.23 -9.84
C ASN A 32 9.01 24.09 -9.17
N SER A 33 8.43 22.89 -9.23
CA SER A 33 9.00 21.64 -8.71
C SER A 33 10.42 21.37 -9.23
N SER A 34 10.71 21.78 -10.47
CA SER A 34 12.02 21.66 -11.11
C SER A 34 13.15 22.48 -10.45
N LYS A 35 12.80 23.54 -9.71
CA LYS A 35 13.76 24.45 -9.07
C LYS A 35 14.02 24.14 -7.59
N CYS A 36 13.31 23.19 -6.99
CA CYS A 36 13.56 22.78 -5.62
C CYS A 36 14.96 22.12 -5.57
N LYS A 37 15.97 22.83 -5.04
CA LYS A 37 17.36 22.36 -5.00
C LYS A 37 17.46 21.16 -4.05
N LYS A 38 18.37 20.22 -4.32
CA LYS A 38 18.63 18.99 -3.54
C LYS A 38 18.76 19.18 -2.01
N ARG A 39 19.09 20.40 -1.55
CA ARG A 39 19.26 20.76 -0.13
C ARG A 39 17.94 21.13 0.59
N HIS A 40 16.85 21.34 -0.14
CA HIS A 40 15.54 21.74 0.40
C HIS A 40 14.49 20.62 0.40
N HIS A 41 14.85 19.41 -0.07
CA HIS A 41 13.95 18.27 0.02
C HIS A 41 14.00 17.66 1.42
N GLU A 42 12.83 17.30 1.95
CA GLU A 42 12.79 16.32 3.04
C GLU A 42 13.47 15.03 2.57
N LYS A 43 14.28 14.41 3.44
CA LYS A 43 15.02 13.19 3.10
C LYS A 43 14.07 12.11 2.57
N GLY A 44 14.20 11.77 1.29
CA GLY A 44 13.46 10.67 0.67
C GLY A 44 12.18 11.04 -0.08
N LYS A 45 11.88 12.34 -0.27
CA LYS A 45 10.79 12.82 -1.14
C LYS A 45 11.35 13.78 -2.19
N HIS A 46 11.05 13.53 -3.45
CA HIS A 46 11.37 14.43 -4.56
C HIS A 46 10.09 15.07 -5.10
N PRO A 47 10.18 16.30 -5.63
CA PRO A 47 9.03 16.96 -6.26
C PRO A 47 8.44 16.07 -7.36
N GLY A 48 7.12 15.85 -7.32
CA GLY A 48 6.41 14.95 -8.23
C GLY A 48 6.34 13.48 -7.81
N ASP A 49 7.00 13.08 -6.70
CA ASP A 49 6.77 11.77 -6.10
C ASP A 49 5.30 11.64 -5.66
N ARG A 50 4.71 10.45 -5.83
CA ARG A 50 3.35 10.16 -5.35
C ARG A 50 3.35 9.97 -3.84
N VAL A 51 2.65 10.84 -3.14
CA VAL A 51 2.48 10.83 -1.68
C VAL A 51 1.00 10.73 -1.32
N VAL A 52 0.75 10.36 -0.07
CA VAL A 52 -0.58 10.31 0.54
C VAL A 52 -0.56 10.99 1.90
N ASP A 53 -1.61 11.75 2.20
CA ASP A 53 -1.82 12.35 3.52
C ASP A 53 -2.19 11.28 4.54
N CYS A 54 -1.46 11.24 5.65
CA CYS A 54 -1.63 10.26 6.71
C CYS A 54 -1.98 10.96 8.01
N LEU A 55 -3.13 10.60 8.58
CA LEU A 55 -3.55 11.07 9.90
C LEU A 55 -2.93 10.19 10.98
N GLN A 56 -2.05 10.79 11.79
CA GLN A 56 -1.51 10.20 13.00
C GLN A 56 -2.27 10.74 14.21
N LEU A 57 -2.91 9.84 14.96
CA LEU A 57 -3.54 10.16 16.24
C LEU A 57 -2.48 10.08 17.35
N LEU A 58 -2.34 11.15 18.11
CA LEU A 58 -1.43 11.28 19.25
C LEU A 58 -2.26 11.43 20.53
N PRO A 59 -1.70 11.11 21.72
CA PRO A 59 -2.43 11.27 22.99
C PRO A 59 -3.01 12.68 23.19
N ASP A 60 -2.29 13.72 22.75
CA ASP A 60 -2.65 15.12 22.96
C ASP A 60 -3.16 15.83 21.68
N GLY A 61 -3.48 15.10 20.62
CA GLY A 61 -3.99 15.70 19.38
C GLY A 61 -3.84 14.82 18.14
N PHE A 62 -3.67 15.45 16.98
CA PHE A 62 -3.43 14.75 15.72
C PHE A 62 -2.37 15.47 14.88
N LYS A 63 -1.67 14.71 14.05
CA LYS A 63 -0.71 15.21 13.08
C LYS A 63 -1.07 14.65 11.71
N ILE A 64 -1.07 15.51 10.70
CA ILE A 64 -1.18 15.07 9.29
C ILE A 64 0.23 15.10 8.72
N GLU A 65 0.68 13.96 8.19
CA GLU A 65 1.97 13.82 7.54
C GLU A 65 1.80 13.29 6.12
N GLU A 66 2.46 13.91 5.14
CA GLU A 66 2.58 13.34 3.81
C GLU A 66 3.60 12.19 3.82
N LEU A 67 3.22 11.01 3.38
CA LEU A 67 4.11 9.85 3.29
C LEU A 67 4.19 9.31 1.87
N SER A 68 5.36 8.79 1.49
CA SER A 68 5.54 8.16 0.17
C SER A 68 4.81 6.81 0.11
N ILE A 69 3.99 6.61 -0.93
CA ILE A 69 3.26 5.34 -1.17
C ILE A 69 4.22 4.15 -1.27
N ARG A 70 5.43 4.38 -1.77
CA ARG A 70 6.44 3.33 -1.93
C ARG A 70 6.94 2.79 -0.60
N ARG A 71 6.86 3.58 0.46
CA ARG A 71 7.39 3.22 1.79
C ARG A 71 6.27 2.90 2.76
N ILE A 72 5.19 3.65 2.72
CA ILE A 72 4.08 3.48 3.66
C ILE A 72 3.53 2.05 3.63
N CYS A 73 3.18 1.55 4.80
CA CYS A 73 2.60 0.23 4.99
C CYS A 73 3.52 -0.92 4.53
N SER A 74 4.79 -0.69 4.16
CA SER A 74 5.72 -1.73 3.74
C SER A 74 6.17 -2.60 4.92
N LEU A 75 6.21 -3.91 4.71
CA LEU A 75 6.78 -4.88 5.64
C LEU A 75 7.70 -5.84 4.88
N ASN A 76 8.85 -6.15 5.46
CA ASN A 76 9.79 -7.12 4.89
C ASN A 76 9.37 -8.55 5.20
N ASP A 77 9.44 -9.43 4.20
CA ASP A 77 9.34 -10.90 4.33
C ASP A 77 8.14 -11.33 5.19
N MET A 78 7.00 -10.73 4.84
CA MET A 78 5.83 -10.64 5.70
C MET A 78 5.00 -11.91 5.78
N TYR A 79 5.06 -12.77 4.77
CA TYR A 79 4.45 -14.10 4.77
C TYR A 79 5.49 -15.22 4.72
N THR A 80 6.77 -14.88 4.96
CA THR A 80 7.87 -15.80 4.71
C THR A 80 7.89 -16.80 5.84
N ASP A 81 7.73 -18.07 5.51
CA ASP A 81 7.82 -19.16 6.46
C ASP A 81 9.27 -19.29 6.93
N ARG A 82 9.51 -18.95 8.20
CA ARG A 82 10.83 -18.99 8.83
C ARG A 82 11.15 -20.35 9.45
N SER A 83 10.27 -21.34 9.30
CA SER A 83 10.55 -22.70 9.76
C SER A 83 11.71 -23.31 9.00
N SER A 84 12.57 -24.04 9.70
CA SER A 84 13.71 -24.75 9.11
C SER A 84 13.28 -25.86 8.14
N THR A 85 12.01 -26.27 8.19
CA THR A 85 11.40 -27.32 7.37
C THR A 85 10.71 -26.80 6.11
N ALA A 86 10.62 -25.48 5.92
CA ALA A 86 9.91 -24.87 4.81
C ALA A 86 10.60 -25.17 3.47
N LYS A 87 9.99 -26.05 2.65
CA LYS A 87 10.47 -26.31 1.28
C LYS A 87 10.33 -25.10 0.35
N PHE A 88 9.30 -24.28 0.58
CA PHE A 88 9.02 -23.08 -0.22
C PHE A 88 8.64 -21.91 0.71
N PRO A 89 9.63 -21.28 1.37
CA PRO A 89 9.40 -20.23 2.37
C PRO A 89 8.51 -19.07 1.90
N ARG A 90 8.53 -18.76 0.59
CA ARG A 90 7.83 -17.62 -0.01
C ARG A 90 6.57 -17.99 -0.81
N GLN A 91 6.03 -19.19 -0.61
CA GLN A 91 4.91 -19.67 -1.43
C GLN A 91 3.66 -18.78 -1.25
N LEU A 92 3.43 -18.27 -0.03
CA LEU A 92 2.29 -17.41 0.28
C LEU A 92 2.42 -16.04 -0.38
N GLU A 93 3.60 -15.43 -0.38
CA GLU A 93 3.87 -14.16 -1.09
C GLU A 93 3.59 -14.28 -2.58
N VAL A 94 4.04 -15.37 -3.22
CA VAL A 94 3.81 -15.58 -4.65
C VAL A 94 2.33 -15.78 -4.95
N LYS A 95 1.60 -16.53 -4.11
CA LYS A 95 0.14 -16.72 -4.28
C LYS A 95 -0.62 -15.42 -4.06
N PHE A 96 -0.23 -14.64 -3.04
CA PHE A 96 -0.89 -13.40 -2.69
C PHE A 96 -0.64 -12.30 -3.73
N SER A 97 0.59 -12.13 -4.20
CA SER A 97 0.92 -11.16 -5.26
C SER A 97 0.13 -11.41 -6.57
N ARG A 98 -0.06 -12.68 -6.96
CA ARG A 98 -0.90 -13.05 -8.11
C ARG A 98 -2.37 -12.69 -7.88
N LEU A 99 -2.89 -12.91 -6.67
CA LEU A 99 -4.27 -12.54 -6.33
C LEU A 99 -4.44 -11.02 -6.32
N GLU A 100 -3.49 -10.29 -5.72
CA GLU A 100 -3.46 -8.83 -5.66
C GLU A 100 -3.44 -8.21 -7.06
N SER A 101 -2.59 -8.72 -7.96
CA SER A 101 -2.54 -8.28 -9.36
C SER A 101 -3.89 -8.44 -10.07
N ARG A 102 -4.55 -9.61 -9.90
CA ARG A 102 -5.87 -9.85 -10.48
C ARG A 102 -6.95 -8.96 -9.87
N ALA A 103 -6.91 -8.75 -8.56
CA ALA A 103 -7.85 -7.86 -7.86
C ALA A 103 -7.65 -6.40 -8.30
N SER A 104 -6.42 -5.95 -8.48
CA SER A 104 -6.07 -4.60 -8.94
C SER A 104 -6.72 -4.28 -10.29
N SER A 105 -6.64 -5.18 -11.27
CA SER A 105 -7.30 -4.97 -12.57
C SER A 105 -8.81 -4.81 -12.45
N ILE A 106 -9.45 -5.53 -11.51
CA ILE A 106 -10.90 -5.44 -11.30
C ILE A 106 -11.25 -4.13 -10.59
N VAL A 107 -10.50 -3.76 -9.55
CA VAL A 107 -10.72 -2.50 -8.83
C VAL A 107 -10.51 -1.31 -9.75
N ARG A 108 -9.46 -1.33 -10.58
CA ARG A 108 -9.21 -0.30 -11.59
C ARG A 108 -10.40 -0.15 -12.55
N LYS A 109 -10.95 -1.25 -13.05
CA LYS A 109 -12.17 -1.23 -13.88
C LYS A 109 -13.34 -0.55 -13.15
N ILE A 110 -13.52 -0.83 -11.85
CA ILE A 110 -14.60 -0.21 -11.06
C ILE A 110 -14.38 1.30 -10.95
N VAL A 111 -13.17 1.73 -10.56
CA VAL A 111 -12.79 3.15 -10.41
C VAL A 111 -12.98 3.91 -11.72
N GLU A 112 -12.42 3.41 -12.82
CA GLU A 112 -12.55 4.05 -14.14
C GLU A 112 -14.02 4.17 -14.57
N SER A 113 -14.84 3.14 -14.30
CA SER A 113 -16.27 3.19 -14.64
C SER A 113 -17.01 4.27 -13.82
N GLN A 114 -16.65 4.44 -12.54
CA GLN A 114 -17.20 5.47 -11.67
C GLN A 114 -16.74 6.87 -12.09
N GLU A 115 -15.47 7.05 -12.45
CA GLU A 115 -14.92 8.31 -12.98
C GLU A 115 -15.60 8.74 -14.28
N HIS A 116 -15.99 7.77 -15.12
CA HIS A 116 -16.78 8.01 -16.34
C HIS A 116 -18.29 8.22 -16.08
N GLY A 117 -18.72 8.29 -14.81
CA GLY A 117 -20.11 8.57 -14.46
C GLY A 117 -21.08 7.41 -14.69
N GLN A 118 -20.59 6.17 -14.81
CA GLN A 118 -21.48 5.01 -14.95
C GLN A 118 -22.11 4.64 -13.60
N SER A 119 -23.42 4.38 -13.61
CA SER A 119 -24.16 3.94 -12.42
C SER A 119 -23.82 2.52 -11.99
N ASP A 120 -23.45 1.65 -12.94
CA ASP A 120 -23.33 0.22 -12.73
C ASP A 120 -22.09 -0.39 -13.37
N VAL A 121 -21.39 -1.27 -12.63
CA VAL A 121 -20.24 -2.02 -13.14
C VAL A 121 -20.57 -3.50 -13.23
N LYS A 122 -20.63 -4.03 -14.46
CA LYS A 122 -20.85 -5.47 -14.69
C LYS A 122 -19.57 -6.26 -14.37
N LEU A 123 -19.65 -7.12 -13.36
CA LEU A 123 -18.59 -8.05 -12.95
C LEU A 123 -18.99 -9.50 -13.21
N THR A 124 -18.10 -10.28 -13.81
CA THR A 124 -18.31 -11.72 -13.99
C THR A 124 -18.30 -12.44 -12.64
N ARG A 125 -18.86 -13.66 -12.59
CA ARG A 125 -18.78 -14.53 -11.40
C ARG A 125 -17.33 -14.73 -10.95
N THR A 126 -16.41 -14.91 -11.89
CA THR A 126 -14.97 -15.05 -11.62
C THR A 126 -14.38 -13.80 -10.99
N GLN A 127 -14.69 -12.61 -11.53
CA GLN A 127 -14.21 -11.34 -10.98
C GLN A 127 -14.72 -11.13 -9.55
N ARG A 128 -16.02 -11.37 -9.31
CA ARG A 128 -16.60 -11.29 -7.95
C ARG A 128 -15.93 -12.26 -6.97
N ASN A 129 -15.63 -13.48 -7.40
CA ASN A 129 -14.94 -14.46 -6.55
C ASN A 129 -13.50 -14.06 -6.24
N ILE A 130 -12.78 -13.46 -7.20
CA ILE A 130 -11.44 -12.91 -6.98
C ILE A 130 -11.49 -11.79 -5.94
N LEU A 131 -12.41 -10.84 -6.09
CA LEU A 131 -12.59 -9.74 -5.13
C LEU A 131 -12.94 -10.24 -3.73
N ARG A 132 -13.89 -11.19 -3.61
CA ARG A 132 -14.25 -11.77 -2.31
C ARG A 132 -13.08 -12.44 -1.62
N LYS A 133 -12.30 -13.26 -2.35
CA LYS A 133 -11.10 -13.91 -1.81
C LYS A 133 -10.08 -12.87 -1.35
N PHE A 134 -9.86 -11.85 -2.17
CA PHE A 134 -8.92 -10.77 -1.85
C PHE A 134 -9.35 -9.99 -0.60
N LEU A 135 -10.61 -9.54 -0.54
CA LEU A 135 -11.17 -8.82 0.61
C LEU A 135 -11.14 -9.67 1.89
N LEU A 136 -11.51 -10.96 1.80
CA LEU A 136 -11.43 -11.88 2.94
C LEU A 136 -10.01 -11.95 3.49
N LEU A 137 -9.00 -12.06 2.63
CA LEU A 137 -7.61 -12.10 3.07
C LEU A 137 -7.14 -10.76 3.67
N LEU A 138 -7.60 -9.62 3.15
CA LEU A 138 -7.34 -8.32 3.78
C LEU A 138 -7.96 -8.21 5.17
N ILE A 139 -9.19 -8.71 5.34
CA ILE A 139 -9.86 -8.74 6.65
C ILE A 139 -9.13 -9.67 7.62
N LEU A 140 -8.82 -10.90 7.21
CA LEU A 140 -8.07 -11.86 8.02
C LEU A 140 -6.70 -11.31 8.43
N ARG A 141 -6.07 -10.56 7.53
CA ARG A 141 -4.81 -9.88 7.80
C ARG A 141 -4.96 -8.79 8.86
N GLY A 142 -6.01 -7.97 8.80
CA GLY A 142 -6.29 -6.92 9.79
C GLY A 142 -6.78 -7.46 11.14
N SER A 143 -7.50 -8.58 11.12
CA SER A 143 -8.13 -9.23 12.28
C SER A 143 -7.24 -10.27 12.99
N GLY A 144 -6.03 -10.53 12.48
CA GLY A 144 -5.10 -11.44 13.14
C GLY A 144 -4.72 -10.97 14.55
N PRO A 145 -4.47 -11.88 15.53
CA PRO A 145 -4.21 -11.57 16.94
C PRO A 145 -2.94 -10.72 17.21
N GLY A 146 -2.25 -10.27 16.17
CA GLY A 146 -1.12 -9.33 16.25
C GLY A 146 -1.22 -8.11 15.33
N SER A 147 -2.33 -7.90 14.62
CA SER A 147 -2.44 -6.86 13.57
C SER A 147 -3.11 -5.58 14.05
N LEU A 148 -4.17 -5.65 14.87
CA LEU A 148 -4.82 -4.46 15.43
C LEU A 148 -3.94 -3.74 16.47
N LYS A 149 -3.13 -4.47 17.26
CA LYS A 149 -2.17 -3.82 18.18
C LYS A 149 -0.95 -3.23 17.47
N ARG A 150 -0.63 -3.66 16.25
CA ARG A 150 0.58 -3.24 15.54
C ARG A 150 0.33 -2.09 14.56
N VAL A 151 -0.90 -1.92 14.07
CA VAL A 151 -1.29 -0.77 13.23
C VAL A 151 -1.59 0.48 14.07
N TYR A 152 -2.08 0.33 15.31
CA TYR A 152 -2.32 1.46 16.22
C TYR A 152 -1.18 1.73 17.22
N GLY A 153 -0.21 0.80 17.37
CA GLY A 153 0.93 0.95 18.28
C GLY A 153 2.29 1.16 17.59
N LYS A 154 2.37 0.97 16.27
CA LYS A 154 3.49 1.42 15.45
C LYS A 154 2.89 2.20 14.30
N THR A 155 3.01 3.51 14.41
CA THR A 155 2.84 4.44 13.30
C THR A 155 3.49 3.85 12.05
N CYS A 156 2.80 3.97 10.91
CA CYS A 156 3.36 3.66 9.60
C CYS A 156 4.62 4.52 9.38
N ASN A 157 5.77 4.08 9.90
CA ASN A 157 7.07 4.71 9.68
C ASN A 157 7.57 4.48 8.26
#